data_AF-A0A5C6CZU8-F1
#
_entry.id   AF-A0A5C6CZU8-F1
#
_cell.length_a   1.000
_cell.length_b   1.000
_cell.length_c   1.000
_cell.angle_alpha   90.00
_cell.angle_beta   90.00
_cell.angle_gamma   90.00
#
_symmetry.space_group_name_H-M   'P 1'
#
loop_
_entity.id
_entity.type
_entity.pdbx_description
1 polymer ?
#
loop_
_entity_poly.entity_id
_entity_poly.type
_entity_poly.pdbx_seq_one_letter_code
_entity_poly.pdbx_strand_id
1 'polypeptide(L)'
;MPLFPSDVLTLPKEDELEISIFGPGYGESIVLHVPHVGWGIIDSFVQKFENTSIVPPLEYLLKILDRPYPKLAFIILTHPHEDHCKGIDRIIKEYPGGIERVCRYDGFGLKELRAYNAINNTKLKQAAPGLVYAYRAMKEATKKGSQLKDLSEMTLVFDKRIETKRNCFTEIRMMALSPSAKSKEKYRKELLNVFRVEEGTSITGKDNSDHNLISVALVLKLGNLQVVFGSDVEEGTNNETGWSGIVSNINEPSLWAHLVKVPHHGSENAHNDLAWKKFCSKGKPIALISPFLKGSVVLPKVNDLQRIKALSHKVGITGYINLKTRLKKYYTREVVRSINSTVRTMKIIEKPKKPGLIRVRYKLDGTRTECLVKSPAKWY
;
A
#
# COMPACT_ATOMS: atom_id res chain seq x y z
N MET A 1 21.35 5.04 15.83
CA MET A 1 20.31 4.21 16.51
C MET A 1 19.77 3.21 15.49
N PRO A 2 19.70 1.90 15.74
CA PRO A 2 19.37 0.94 14.67
C PRO A 2 17.98 1.22 14.08
N LEU A 3 17.84 1.16 12.75
CA LEU A 3 16.56 1.40 12.07
C LEU A 3 15.43 0.50 12.63
N PHE A 4 15.74 -0.78 12.78
CA PHE A 4 14.88 -1.79 13.41
C PHE A 4 15.59 -2.32 14.66
N PRO A 5 14.93 -2.34 15.83
CA PRO A 5 15.50 -2.94 17.03
C PRO A 5 15.61 -4.47 16.90
N SER A 6 16.49 -5.12 17.66
CA SER A 6 16.75 -6.57 17.54
C SER A 6 15.52 -7.43 17.83
N ASP A 7 14.62 -6.97 18.68
CA ASP A 7 13.41 -7.69 19.05
C ASP A 7 12.36 -7.77 17.93
N VAL A 8 12.50 -6.97 16.86
CA VAL A 8 11.70 -7.15 15.63
C VAL A 8 12.40 -7.99 14.57
N LEU A 9 13.64 -8.39 14.77
CA LEU A 9 14.41 -9.17 13.79
C LEU A 9 14.35 -10.67 14.13
N THR A 10 13.16 -11.14 14.50
CA THR A 10 12.87 -12.55 14.74
C THR A 10 12.15 -13.12 13.53
N LEU A 11 12.54 -14.29 13.01
CA LEU A 11 11.80 -14.93 11.91
C LEU A 11 10.41 -15.41 12.37
N PRO A 12 9.39 -15.43 11.50
CA PRO A 12 8.17 -16.19 11.74
C PRO A 12 8.45 -17.69 11.70
N LYS A 13 7.59 -18.49 12.33
CA LYS A 13 7.62 -19.94 12.13
C LYS A 13 7.23 -20.29 10.69
N GLU A 14 7.61 -21.48 10.22
CA GLU A 14 7.32 -21.92 8.85
C GLU A 14 5.81 -21.90 8.52
N ASP A 15 4.97 -22.21 9.50
CA ASP A 15 3.50 -22.27 9.41
C ASP A 15 2.80 -20.98 9.84
N GLU A 16 3.55 -19.88 9.99
CA GLU A 16 3.06 -18.62 10.52
C GLU A 16 3.01 -17.54 9.43
N LEU A 17 1.82 -16.99 9.21
CA LEU A 17 1.65 -15.78 8.41
C LEU A 17 2.22 -14.60 9.18
N GLU A 18 3.12 -13.84 8.57
CA GLU A 18 3.53 -12.52 9.05
C GLU A 18 2.97 -11.42 8.17
N ILE A 19 2.42 -10.38 8.80
CA ILE A 19 2.02 -9.13 8.16
C ILE A 19 2.72 -7.99 8.87
N SER A 20 3.68 -7.36 8.18
CA SER A 20 4.47 -6.24 8.69
C SER A 20 4.15 -4.98 7.87
N ILE A 21 3.46 -4.02 8.48
CA ILE A 21 3.06 -2.76 7.83
C ILE A 21 3.96 -1.62 8.27
N PHE A 22 4.47 -0.87 7.30
CA PHE A 22 5.36 0.26 7.47
C PHE A 22 4.70 1.54 7.00
N GLY A 23 4.92 2.64 7.73
CA GLY A 23 4.54 3.97 7.27
C GLY A 23 5.11 5.07 8.16
N PRO A 24 5.58 6.20 7.59
CA PRO A 24 6.07 7.35 8.36
C PRO A 24 5.00 8.45 8.48
N GLY A 25 3.77 8.19 8.02
CA GLY A 25 2.70 9.18 7.84
C GLY A 25 2.60 9.76 6.43
N TYR A 26 3.49 9.41 5.50
CA TYR A 26 3.31 9.56 4.05
C TYR A 26 4.18 8.53 3.36
N GLY A 27 3.56 7.54 2.72
CA GLY A 27 4.22 6.31 2.29
C GLY A 27 3.67 5.09 3.02
N GLU A 28 3.40 4.04 2.26
CA GLU A 28 2.97 2.74 2.77
C GLU A 28 3.80 1.62 2.15
N SER A 29 4.08 0.60 2.95
CA SER A 29 4.51 -0.69 2.44
C SER A 29 4.10 -1.81 3.38
N ILE A 30 3.85 -2.98 2.82
CA ILE A 30 3.54 -4.20 3.56
C ILE A 30 4.53 -5.27 3.16
N VAL A 31 5.20 -5.87 4.13
CA VAL A 31 6.00 -7.09 3.96
C VAL A 31 5.18 -8.26 4.48
N LEU A 32 5.10 -9.32 3.69
CA LEU A 32 4.39 -10.55 4.02
C LEU A 32 5.35 -11.74 4.03
N HIS A 33 5.27 -12.57 5.05
CA HIS A 33 5.71 -13.97 4.97
C HIS A 33 4.48 -14.84 4.87
N VAL A 34 4.26 -15.47 3.71
CA VAL A 34 3.12 -16.36 3.48
C VAL A 34 3.61 -17.80 3.54
N PRO A 35 3.17 -18.63 4.52
CA PRO A 35 3.57 -20.03 4.63
C PRO A 35 3.44 -20.77 3.30
N HIS A 36 4.45 -21.57 2.95
CA HIS A 36 4.54 -22.34 1.68
C HIS A 36 4.55 -21.52 0.37
N VAL A 37 4.50 -20.19 0.44
CA VAL A 37 4.62 -19.28 -0.70
C VAL A 37 5.93 -18.50 -0.62
N GLY A 38 6.28 -17.98 0.55
CA GLY A 38 7.51 -17.22 0.80
C GLY A 38 7.25 -15.74 1.10
N TRP A 39 8.31 -14.95 1.01
CA TRP A 39 8.27 -13.52 1.30
C TRP A 39 7.78 -12.70 0.10
N GLY A 40 7.01 -11.66 0.36
CA GLY A 40 6.58 -10.73 -0.67
C GLY A 40 6.34 -9.33 -0.13
N ILE A 41 6.25 -8.36 -1.04
CA ILE A 41 6.08 -6.94 -0.72
C ILE A 41 4.88 -6.39 -1.48
N ILE A 42 4.06 -5.58 -0.79
CA ILE A 42 2.99 -4.78 -1.39
C ILE A 42 3.35 -3.31 -1.16
N ASP A 43 3.48 -2.57 -2.25
CA ASP A 43 3.89 -1.18 -2.31
C ASP A 43 5.24 -0.88 -1.64
N SER A 44 5.72 0.35 -1.81
CA SER A 44 6.96 0.82 -1.25
C SER A 44 6.98 2.33 -1.13
N PHE A 45 7.80 2.80 -0.20
CA PHE A 45 8.15 4.21 -0.09
C PHE A 45 9.64 4.38 0.24
N VAL A 46 10.13 5.60 0.04
CA VAL A 46 11.48 6.01 0.45
C VAL A 46 11.36 6.98 1.60
N GLN A 47 12.17 6.77 2.64
CA GLN A 47 12.27 7.65 3.79
C GLN A 47 13.71 8.11 4.00
N LYS A 48 13.89 9.35 4.45
CA LYS A 48 15.19 9.81 4.95
C LYS A 48 15.43 9.22 6.34
N PHE A 49 16.58 8.60 6.52
CA PHE A 49 17.06 8.08 7.80
C PHE A 49 18.50 8.54 7.98
N GLU A 50 18.76 9.29 9.05
CA GLU A 50 20.04 9.97 9.24
C GLU A 50 20.40 10.80 7.98
N ASN A 51 21.56 10.53 7.35
CA ASN A 51 22.02 11.25 6.15
C ASN A 51 21.73 10.51 4.84
N THR A 52 20.99 9.38 4.88
CA THR A 52 20.73 8.55 3.70
C THR A 52 19.23 8.40 3.44
N SER A 53 18.90 7.89 2.25
CA SER A 53 17.53 7.51 1.89
C SER A 53 17.41 5.99 1.91
N ILE A 54 16.48 5.47 2.68
CA ILE A 54 16.24 4.05 2.85
C ILE A 54 14.92 3.63 2.21
N VAL A 55 14.78 2.33 1.94
CA VAL A 55 13.51 1.69 1.58
C VAL A 55 13.14 0.75 2.72
N PRO A 56 12.27 1.17 3.67
CA PRO A 56 11.97 0.40 4.87
C PRO A 56 11.64 -1.09 4.69
N PRO A 57 10.80 -1.51 3.72
CA PRO A 57 10.54 -2.94 3.53
C PRO A 57 11.80 -3.72 3.11
N LEU A 58 12.68 -3.11 2.30
CA LEU A 58 13.94 -3.70 1.87
C LEU A 58 14.90 -3.86 3.06
N GLU A 59 15.07 -2.78 3.83
CA GLU A 59 15.93 -2.78 5.02
C GLU A 59 15.45 -3.79 6.07
N TYR A 60 14.14 -4.00 6.18
CA TYR A 60 13.57 -4.99 7.08
C TYR A 60 13.92 -6.40 6.64
N LEU A 61 13.69 -6.72 5.35
CA LEU A 61 13.99 -8.03 4.78
C LEU A 61 15.48 -8.37 4.84
N LEU A 62 16.36 -7.44 4.47
CA LEU A 62 17.81 -7.65 4.52
C LEU A 62 18.31 -7.98 5.94
N LYS A 63 17.66 -7.42 6.97
CA LYS A 63 18.04 -7.65 8.37
C LYS A 63 17.42 -8.89 8.98
N ILE A 64 16.12 -9.13 8.74
CA ILE A 64 15.43 -10.28 9.34
C ILE A 64 15.88 -11.61 8.71
N LEU A 65 16.34 -11.56 7.45
CA LEU A 65 16.80 -12.74 6.71
C LEU A 65 18.33 -12.94 6.80
N ASP A 66 19.05 -12.03 7.47
CA ASP A 66 20.51 -12.07 7.64
C ASP A 66 21.28 -12.33 6.32
N ARG A 67 21.02 -11.45 5.31
CA ARG A 67 21.39 -11.48 3.86
C ARG A 67 20.23 -11.96 2.96
N PRO A 68 20.07 -11.43 1.72
CA PRO A 68 18.84 -11.60 0.96
C PRO A 68 18.61 -13.08 0.68
N TYR A 69 17.55 -13.65 1.26
CA TYR A 69 16.99 -14.90 0.77
C TYR A 69 16.82 -14.73 -0.74
N PRO A 70 17.29 -15.67 -1.58
CA PRO A 70 17.54 -15.39 -2.99
C PRO A 70 16.27 -15.11 -3.79
N LYS A 71 15.07 -15.25 -3.19
CA LYS A 71 13.79 -15.18 -3.87
C LYS A 71 12.71 -14.47 -3.06
N LEU A 72 12.07 -13.48 -3.67
CA LEU A 72 10.75 -12.99 -3.31
C LEU A 72 9.69 -13.71 -4.15
N ALA A 73 8.64 -14.16 -3.51
CA ALA A 73 7.50 -14.80 -4.18
C ALA A 73 6.68 -13.80 -5.01
N PHE A 74 6.62 -12.54 -4.56
CA PHE A 74 5.94 -11.47 -5.28
C PHE A 74 6.39 -10.07 -4.83
N ILE A 75 6.29 -9.12 -5.74
CA ILE A 75 6.20 -7.69 -5.47
C ILE A 75 4.93 -7.14 -6.14
N ILE A 76 4.13 -6.36 -5.42
CA ILE A 76 2.87 -5.80 -5.92
C ILE A 76 2.92 -4.28 -5.85
N LEU A 77 2.65 -3.60 -6.96
CA LEU A 77 2.34 -2.16 -6.99
C LEU A 77 0.83 -1.95 -7.12
N THR A 78 0.20 -1.41 -6.09
CA THR A 78 -1.27 -1.32 -6.04
C THR A 78 -1.85 -0.20 -6.88
N HIS A 79 -1.14 0.92 -7.06
CA HIS A 79 -1.55 2.07 -7.89
C HIS A 79 -0.38 3.08 -8.06
N PRO A 80 -0.46 4.08 -8.97
CA PRO A 80 0.70 4.89 -9.34
C PRO A 80 1.11 6.00 -8.35
N HIS A 81 0.48 6.16 -7.19
CA HIS A 81 0.85 7.25 -6.29
C HIS A 81 2.29 7.12 -5.77
N GLU A 82 2.93 8.26 -5.52
CA GLU A 82 4.35 8.32 -5.15
C GLU A 82 4.62 7.74 -3.76
N ASP A 83 3.62 7.69 -2.90
CA ASP A 83 3.63 7.02 -1.60
C ASP A 83 3.47 5.50 -1.66
N HIS A 84 3.26 4.95 -2.87
CA HIS A 84 3.10 3.51 -3.10
C HIS A 84 4.16 2.94 -4.05
N CYS A 85 4.68 3.73 -5.01
CA CYS A 85 5.64 3.23 -6.00
C CYS A 85 7.12 3.50 -5.68
N LYS A 86 7.43 4.47 -4.80
CA LYS A 86 8.83 4.89 -4.58
C LYS A 86 9.65 3.77 -3.93
N GLY A 87 10.81 3.47 -4.51
CA GLY A 87 11.74 2.47 -3.97
C GLY A 87 11.50 1.05 -4.46
N ILE A 88 10.43 0.78 -5.23
CA ILE A 88 10.23 -0.50 -5.92
C ILE A 88 11.43 -0.84 -6.80
N ASP A 89 12.01 0.15 -7.49
CA ASP A 89 13.17 -0.05 -8.34
C ASP A 89 14.40 -0.50 -7.55
N ARG A 90 14.59 0.03 -6.33
CA ARG A 90 15.69 -0.35 -5.44
C ARG A 90 15.49 -1.76 -4.91
N ILE A 91 14.26 -2.13 -4.53
CA ILE A 91 13.92 -3.51 -4.15
C ILE A 91 14.27 -4.46 -5.30
N ILE A 92 13.76 -4.21 -6.49
CA ILE A 92 13.99 -5.11 -7.64
C ILE A 92 15.47 -5.23 -7.99
N LYS A 93 16.25 -4.15 -7.87
CA LYS A 93 17.71 -4.18 -8.09
C LYS A 93 18.45 -5.03 -7.06
N GLU A 94 17.97 -5.10 -5.82
CA GLU A 94 18.55 -5.92 -4.75
C GLU A 94 18.27 -7.43 -4.95
N TYR A 95 17.22 -7.79 -5.72
CA TYR A 95 16.85 -9.19 -6.01
C TYR A 95 16.95 -9.51 -7.52
N PRO A 96 18.14 -9.46 -8.14
CA PRO A 96 18.31 -9.67 -9.58
C PRO A 96 17.97 -11.11 -9.99
N GLY A 97 16.86 -11.31 -10.69
CA GLY A 97 16.36 -12.65 -11.05
C GLY A 97 15.79 -13.44 -9.86
N GLY A 98 15.74 -12.81 -8.68
CA GLY A 98 15.24 -13.36 -7.43
C GLY A 98 13.80 -12.95 -7.12
N ILE A 99 12.96 -12.70 -8.12
CA ILE A 99 11.56 -12.32 -7.91
C ILE A 99 10.71 -13.22 -8.81
N GLU A 100 9.83 -14.02 -8.22
CA GLU A 100 8.96 -14.92 -9.00
C GLU A 100 7.89 -14.14 -9.77
N ARG A 101 7.23 -13.18 -9.08
CA ARG A 101 6.10 -12.42 -9.65
C ARG A 101 6.30 -10.93 -9.43
N VAL A 102 6.17 -10.19 -10.50
CA VAL A 102 6.07 -8.73 -10.46
C VAL A 102 4.65 -8.39 -10.87
N CYS A 103 3.89 -7.85 -9.93
CA CYS A 103 2.50 -7.50 -10.13
C CYS A 103 2.32 -6.00 -10.06
N ARG A 104 1.42 -5.48 -10.89
CA ARG A 104 0.99 -4.08 -10.84
C ARG A 104 -0.49 -4.00 -11.14
N TYR A 105 -1.11 -2.89 -10.79
CA TYR A 105 -2.47 -2.58 -11.23
C TYR A 105 -2.65 -2.69 -12.74
N ASP A 106 -3.84 -3.11 -13.17
CA ASP A 106 -4.29 -2.99 -14.55
C ASP A 106 -5.03 -1.67 -14.74
N GLY A 107 -4.51 -0.82 -15.61
CA GLY A 107 -5.07 0.50 -15.90
C GLY A 107 -4.13 1.30 -16.79
N PHE A 108 -4.68 2.06 -17.75
CA PHE A 108 -3.89 2.87 -18.66
C PHE A 108 -4.46 4.29 -18.76
N GLY A 109 -3.73 5.25 -18.20
CA GLY A 109 -4.07 6.66 -18.19
C GLY A 109 -2.89 7.53 -18.65
N LEU A 110 -3.01 8.84 -18.44
CA LEU A 110 -1.99 9.81 -18.87
C LEU A 110 -0.64 9.56 -18.19
N LYS A 111 -0.66 9.14 -16.92
CA LYS A 111 0.55 8.89 -16.16
C LYS A 111 1.29 7.65 -16.65
N GLU A 112 0.58 6.58 -17.00
CA GLU A 112 1.15 5.38 -17.61
C GLU A 112 1.73 5.67 -19.00
N LEU A 113 1.02 6.45 -19.83
CA LEU A 113 1.51 6.88 -21.14
C LEU A 113 2.80 7.71 -21.02
N ARG A 114 2.83 8.68 -20.10
CA ARG A 114 4.04 9.48 -19.81
C ARG A 114 5.18 8.59 -19.34
N ALA A 115 4.90 7.62 -18.47
CA ALA A 115 5.90 6.70 -17.99
C ALA A 115 6.45 5.83 -19.13
N TYR A 116 5.58 5.27 -19.98
CA TYR A 116 5.97 4.48 -21.15
C TYR A 116 6.85 5.29 -22.12
N ASN A 117 6.45 6.52 -22.45
CA ASN A 117 7.24 7.41 -23.32
C ASN A 117 8.60 7.74 -22.71
N ALA A 118 8.67 7.99 -21.40
CA ALA A 118 9.93 8.24 -20.71
C ALA A 118 10.84 7.00 -20.65
N ILE A 119 10.28 5.79 -20.68
CA ILE A 119 11.06 4.55 -20.73
C ILE A 119 11.70 4.35 -22.10
N ASN A 120 10.96 4.65 -23.17
CA ASN A 120 11.40 4.36 -24.54
C ASN A 120 12.14 5.52 -25.21
N ASN A 121 12.03 6.74 -24.68
CA ASN A 121 12.61 7.94 -25.29
C ASN A 121 13.60 8.61 -24.32
N THR A 122 14.91 8.55 -24.63
CA THR A 122 16.00 9.04 -23.77
C THR A 122 16.03 10.56 -23.60
N LYS A 123 15.23 11.31 -24.36
CA LYS A 123 15.18 12.79 -24.35
C LYS A 123 14.17 13.39 -23.35
N LEU A 124 13.26 12.61 -22.78
CA LEU A 124 12.26 13.12 -21.82
C LEU A 124 12.82 13.20 -20.40
N LYS A 125 13.52 14.31 -20.10
CA LYS A 125 14.15 14.60 -18.79
C LYS A 125 13.17 14.88 -17.63
N GLN A 126 11.86 14.82 -17.83
CA GLN A 126 10.86 15.25 -16.82
C GLN A 126 9.62 14.35 -16.77
N ALA A 127 9.77 13.10 -16.34
CA ALA A 127 8.63 12.28 -15.94
C ALA A 127 8.72 12.00 -14.43
N ALA A 128 7.57 11.90 -13.76
CA ALA A 128 7.46 11.61 -12.34
C ALA A 128 8.40 10.44 -11.96
N PRO A 129 9.41 10.67 -11.11
CA PRO A 129 10.54 9.75 -11.01
C PRO A 129 10.12 8.35 -10.52
N GLY A 130 9.24 8.26 -9.50
CA GLY A 130 8.92 7.00 -8.83
C GLY A 130 8.35 5.93 -9.77
N LEU A 131 7.25 6.25 -10.46
CA LEU A 131 6.56 5.29 -11.33
C LEU A 131 7.42 4.85 -12.51
N VAL A 132 8.17 5.78 -13.13
CA VAL A 132 9.08 5.45 -14.24
C VAL A 132 10.15 4.48 -13.79
N TYR A 133 10.79 4.72 -12.64
CA TYR A 133 11.81 3.81 -12.13
C TYR A 133 11.22 2.45 -11.78
N ALA A 134 10.02 2.40 -11.17
CA ALA A 134 9.32 1.16 -10.89
C ALA A 134 9.07 0.38 -12.18
N TYR A 135 8.45 0.98 -13.20
CA TYR A 135 8.14 0.30 -14.46
C TYR A 135 9.39 -0.18 -15.21
N ARG A 136 10.48 0.61 -15.22
CA ARG A 136 11.77 0.16 -15.78
C ARG A 136 12.27 -1.07 -15.05
N ALA A 137 12.30 -1.04 -13.72
CA ALA A 137 12.80 -2.15 -12.92
C ALA A 137 11.92 -3.40 -13.10
N MET A 138 10.58 -3.25 -13.13
CA MET A 138 9.65 -4.34 -13.42
C MET A 138 9.93 -4.97 -14.79
N LYS A 139 10.15 -4.16 -15.83
CA LYS A 139 10.54 -4.65 -17.17
C LYS A 139 11.86 -5.41 -17.14
N GLU A 140 12.85 -4.92 -16.40
CA GLU A 140 14.14 -5.64 -16.24
C GLU A 140 13.98 -6.95 -15.47
N ALA A 141 13.13 -7.00 -14.44
CA ALA A 141 12.82 -8.23 -13.72
C ALA A 141 12.16 -9.28 -14.64
N THR A 142 11.24 -8.85 -15.52
CA THR A 142 10.62 -9.78 -16.49
C THR A 142 11.61 -10.36 -17.49
N LYS A 143 12.61 -9.57 -17.94
CA LYS A 143 13.70 -10.09 -18.78
C LYS A 143 14.57 -11.12 -18.04
N LYS A 144 14.60 -11.06 -16.71
CA LYS A 144 15.31 -11.99 -15.83
C LYS A 144 14.43 -13.15 -15.33
N GLY A 145 13.25 -13.36 -15.92
CA GLY A 145 12.40 -14.52 -15.66
C GLY A 145 11.24 -14.31 -14.68
N SER A 146 11.05 -13.10 -14.14
CA SER A 146 9.86 -12.81 -13.32
C SER A 146 8.58 -12.84 -14.15
N GLN A 147 7.51 -13.43 -13.62
CA GLN A 147 6.19 -13.35 -14.23
C GLN A 147 5.59 -11.96 -14.02
N LEU A 148 5.24 -11.25 -15.09
CA LEU A 148 4.44 -10.03 -15.02
C LEU A 148 2.96 -10.38 -14.84
N LYS A 149 2.29 -9.73 -13.90
CA LYS A 149 0.83 -9.79 -13.75
C LYS A 149 0.23 -8.40 -13.63
N ASP A 150 -0.66 -8.07 -14.55
CA ASP A 150 -1.53 -6.90 -14.42
C ASP A 150 -2.76 -7.33 -13.62
N LEU A 151 -2.98 -6.72 -12.47
CA LEU A 151 -3.98 -7.10 -11.48
C LEU A 151 -5.26 -6.29 -11.68
N SER A 152 -6.37 -7.00 -11.87
CA SER A 152 -7.74 -6.47 -11.84
C SER A 152 -8.63 -7.39 -11.02
N GLU A 153 -9.92 -7.04 -10.88
CA GLU A 153 -10.89 -7.90 -10.19
C GLU A 153 -10.77 -9.37 -10.62
N MET A 154 -10.81 -10.28 -9.64
CA MET A 154 -10.68 -11.73 -9.80
C MET A 154 -9.33 -12.24 -10.35
N THR A 155 -8.30 -11.39 -10.45
CA THR A 155 -6.97 -11.82 -10.89
C THR A 155 -6.19 -12.49 -9.75
N LEU A 156 -5.79 -13.75 -9.94
CA LEU A 156 -4.98 -14.49 -8.97
C LEU A 156 -3.51 -14.02 -8.97
N VAL A 157 -3.02 -13.59 -7.81
CA VAL A 157 -1.57 -13.40 -7.58
C VAL A 157 -0.92 -14.77 -7.47
N PHE A 158 -1.46 -15.64 -6.64
CA PHE A 158 -1.10 -17.06 -6.54
C PHE A 158 -2.28 -17.87 -6.00
N ASP A 159 -2.27 -19.16 -6.31
CA ASP A 159 -3.20 -20.16 -5.78
C ASP A 159 -2.42 -21.45 -5.55
N LYS A 160 -2.32 -21.88 -4.29
CA LYS A 160 -1.65 -23.11 -3.89
C LYS A 160 -2.58 -23.94 -3.04
N ARG A 161 -2.57 -25.25 -3.27
CA ARG A 161 -3.13 -26.26 -2.37
C ARG A 161 -1.98 -26.94 -1.66
N ILE A 162 -2.02 -26.93 -0.33
CA ILE A 162 -1.05 -27.61 0.51
C ILE A 162 -1.72 -28.78 1.21
N GLU A 163 -1.02 -29.90 1.29
CA GLU A 163 -1.45 -31.01 2.12
C GLU A 163 -1.12 -30.70 3.59
N THR A 164 -2.09 -30.97 4.45
CA THR A 164 -2.01 -30.86 5.91
C THR A 164 -2.18 -32.25 6.51
N LYS A 165 -2.00 -32.37 7.83
CA LYS A 165 -2.09 -33.68 8.52
C LYS A 165 -3.40 -34.41 8.17
N ARG A 166 -3.30 -35.74 7.96
CA ARG A 166 -4.43 -36.66 7.67
C ARG A 166 -5.11 -36.43 6.30
N ASN A 167 -4.34 -36.28 5.22
CA ASN A 167 -4.85 -36.12 3.84
C ASN A 167 -5.86 -34.96 3.68
N CYS A 168 -5.78 -33.95 4.55
CA CYS A 168 -6.62 -32.76 4.47
C CYS A 168 -5.85 -31.70 3.69
N PHE A 169 -6.52 -30.91 2.85
CA PHE A 169 -5.87 -29.85 2.09
C PHE A 169 -6.27 -28.47 2.62
N THR A 170 -5.30 -27.56 2.65
CA THR A 170 -5.55 -26.14 2.89
C THR A 170 -5.25 -25.34 1.63
N GLU A 171 -6.16 -24.44 1.30
CA GLU A 171 -5.99 -23.49 0.20
C GLU A 171 -5.29 -22.23 0.70
N ILE A 172 -4.25 -21.82 -0.04
CA ILE A 172 -3.50 -20.59 0.15
C ILE A 172 -3.64 -19.78 -1.14
N ARG A 173 -4.45 -18.73 -1.10
CA ARG A 173 -4.81 -17.95 -2.28
C ARG A 173 -4.71 -16.46 -1.99
N MET A 174 -4.08 -15.71 -2.91
CA MET A 174 -4.17 -14.26 -2.95
C MET A 174 -4.75 -13.82 -4.29
N MET A 175 -5.75 -12.94 -4.24
CA MET A 175 -6.48 -12.47 -5.40
C MET A 175 -6.75 -10.97 -5.32
N ALA A 176 -6.70 -10.29 -6.46
CA ALA A 176 -7.13 -8.91 -6.61
C ALA A 176 -8.66 -8.83 -6.69
N LEU A 177 -9.22 -7.88 -5.95
CA LEU A 177 -10.66 -7.57 -5.92
C LEU A 177 -11.00 -6.39 -6.84
N SER A 178 -10.00 -5.59 -7.21
CA SER A 178 -10.13 -4.38 -8.01
C SER A 178 -8.83 -4.13 -8.81
N PRO A 179 -8.81 -3.18 -9.74
CA PRO A 179 -9.96 -2.42 -10.26
C PRO A 179 -10.95 -3.28 -11.04
N SER A 180 -12.21 -2.85 -11.05
CA SER A 180 -13.22 -3.43 -11.94
C SER A 180 -13.02 -3.00 -13.39
N ALA A 181 -13.66 -3.69 -14.32
CA ALA A 181 -13.72 -3.26 -15.72
C ALA A 181 -14.23 -1.80 -15.85
N LYS A 182 -15.24 -1.42 -15.05
CA LYS A 182 -15.81 -0.07 -15.06
C LYS A 182 -14.86 0.99 -14.53
N SER A 183 -14.14 0.70 -13.45
CA SER A 183 -13.11 1.60 -12.93
C SER A 183 -12.01 1.86 -13.96
N LYS A 184 -11.55 0.81 -14.65
CA LYS A 184 -10.56 0.93 -15.73
C LYS A 184 -11.08 1.75 -16.91
N GLU A 185 -12.35 1.57 -17.29
CA GLU A 185 -13.00 2.37 -18.33
C GLU A 185 -13.02 3.86 -17.97
N LYS A 186 -13.44 4.18 -16.73
CA LYS A 186 -13.48 5.55 -16.21
C LYS A 186 -12.08 6.18 -16.21
N TYR A 187 -11.09 5.45 -15.70
CA TYR A 187 -9.70 5.92 -15.68
C TYR A 187 -9.14 6.17 -17.10
N ARG A 188 -9.47 5.31 -18.08
CA ARG A 188 -9.05 5.49 -19.48
C ARG A 188 -9.74 6.69 -20.15
N LYS A 189 -10.98 7.00 -19.80
CA LYS A 189 -11.70 8.17 -20.32
C LYS A 189 -11.00 9.47 -19.97
N GLU A 190 -10.34 9.55 -18.81
CA GLU A 190 -9.50 10.69 -18.45
C GLU A 190 -8.35 10.92 -19.45
N LEU A 191 -7.73 9.84 -19.95
CA LEU A 191 -6.73 9.93 -21.00
C LEU A 191 -7.33 10.44 -22.32
N LEU A 192 -8.50 9.96 -22.72
CA LEU A 192 -9.17 10.42 -23.95
C LEU A 192 -9.54 11.91 -23.88
N ASN A 193 -9.92 12.40 -22.70
CA ASN A 193 -10.24 13.82 -22.48
C ASN A 193 -9.04 14.74 -22.65
N VAL A 194 -7.81 14.23 -22.59
CA VAL A 194 -6.58 14.97 -22.90
C VAL A 194 -6.40 15.13 -24.40
N PHE A 195 -6.73 14.11 -25.19
CA PHE A 195 -6.60 14.15 -26.66
C PHE A 195 -7.72 14.92 -27.37
N ARG A 196 -8.85 15.16 -26.69
CA ARG A 196 -9.98 15.98 -27.20
C ARG A 196 -9.76 17.49 -27.05
N VAL A 197 -8.60 17.90 -26.57
CA VAL A 197 -8.25 19.30 -26.38
C VAL A 197 -7.80 19.87 -27.73
N GLU A 198 -8.36 21.01 -28.14
CA GLU A 198 -8.04 21.68 -29.41
C GLU A 198 -6.54 22.02 -29.52
N GLU A 199 -6.05 22.01 -30.77
CA GLU A 199 -4.67 22.33 -31.12
C GLU A 199 -4.29 23.71 -30.55
N GLY A 200 -3.20 23.78 -29.78
CA GLY A 200 -2.75 25.02 -29.14
C GLY A 200 -3.22 25.24 -27.69
N THR A 201 -4.12 24.40 -27.15
CA THR A 201 -4.47 24.48 -25.72
C THR A 201 -3.40 23.77 -24.88
N SER A 202 -2.91 24.43 -23.84
CA SER A 202 -1.97 23.80 -22.92
C SER A 202 -2.65 22.69 -22.11
N ILE A 203 -2.15 21.46 -22.23
CA ILE A 203 -2.53 20.31 -21.39
C ILE A 203 -2.03 20.50 -19.93
N THR A 204 -1.27 21.56 -19.65
CA THR A 204 -0.82 21.88 -18.29
C THR A 204 -2.00 22.24 -17.41
N GLY A 205 -2.40 21.32 -16.52
CA GLY A 205 -3.42 21.58 -15.50
C GLY A 205 -4.69 20.75 -15.59
N LYS A 206 -4.87 19.89 -16.61
CA LYS A 206 -5.88 18.83 -16.50
C LYS A 206 -5.42 17.81 -15.46
N ASP A 207 -6.30 17.64 -14.47
CA ASP A 207 -6.04 16.99 -13.19
C ASP A 207 -5.33 15.65 -13.39
N ASN A 208 -4.38 15.35 -12.53
CA ASN A 208 -3.63 14.11 -12.56
C ASN A 208 -4.55 13.00 -12.03
N SER A 209 -5.53 12.69 -12.88
CA SER A 209 -6.59 11.69 -12.91
C SER A 209 -6.64 10.81 -11.69
N ASP A 210 -7.76 10.85 -10.96
CA ASP A 210 -8.20 9.96 -9.88
C ASP A 210 -7.58 8.54 -9.96
N HIS A 211 -6.33 8.42 -9.50
CA HIS A 211 -5.53 7.20 -9.64
C HIS A 211 -6.05 6.11 -8.70
N ASN A 212 -6.87 6.50 -7.72
CA ASN A 212 -7.52 5.59 -6.79
C ASN A 212 -8.52 4.67 -7.51
N LEU A 213 -9.04 5.07 -8.67
CA LEU A 213 -9.89 4.22 -9.51
C LEU A 213 -9.23 2.89 -9.88
N ILE A 214 -7.92 2.92 -10.13
CA ILE A 214 -7.14 1.75 -10.54
C ILE A 214 -6.42 1.07 -9.37
N SER A 215 -6.73 1.46 -8.12
CA SER A 215 -6.17 0.82 -6.94
C SER A 215 -6.58 -0.64 -6.83
N VAL A 216 -5.62 -1.48 -6.41
CA VAL A 216 -5.78 -2.92 -6.26
C VAL A 216 -6.01 -3.26 -4.78
N ALA A 217 -7.26 -3.49 -4.40
CA ALA A 217 -7.59 -4.20 -3.17
C ALA A 217 -7.28 -5.70 -3.36
N LEU A 218 -6.76 -6.34 -2.32
CA LEU A 218 -6.40 -7.76 -2.32
C LEU A 218 -7.10 -8.49 -1.18
N VAL A 219 -7.44 -9.75 -1.43
CA VAL A 219 -7.79 -10.71 -0.37
C VAL A 219 -6.76 -11.83 -0.36
N LEU A 220 -6.27 -12.15 0.84
CA LEU A 220 -5.41 -13.28 1.12
C LEU A 220 -6.15 -14.26 2.03
N LYS A 221 -6.38 -15.48 1.56
CA LYS A 221 -7.01 -16.57 2.30
C LYS A 221 -6.00 -17.69 2.54
N LEU A 222 -5.86 -18.13 3.79
CA LEU A 222 -5.06 -19.29 4.20
C LEU A 222 -5.91 -20.14 5.14
N GLY A 223 -6.52 -21.21 4.64
CA GLY A 223 -7.40 -22.05 5.46
C GLY A 223 -8.55 -21.24 6.07
N ASN A 224 -8.54 -21.13 7.41
CA ASN A 224 -9.55 -20.39 8.17
C ASN A 224 -9.15 -18.92 8.46
N LEU A 225 -8.01 -18.47 7.95
CA LEU A 225 -7.54 -17.10 8.05
C LEU A 225 -7.85 -16.33 6.76
N GLN A 226 -8.30 -15.09 6.90
CA GLN A 226 -8.52 -14.18 5.77
C GLN A 226 -8.08 -12.76 6.14
N VAL A 227 -7.34 -12.13 5.23
CA VAL A 227 -6.77 -10.79 5.37
C VAL A 227 -7.16 -9.97 4.16
N VAL A 228 -7.64 -8.76 4.39
CA VAL A 228 -8.00 -7.80 3.34
C VAL A 228 -7.00 -6.67 3.31
N PHE A 229 -6.43 -6.37 2.14
CA PHE A 229 -5.58 -5.22 1.92
C PHE A 229 -6.32 -4.22 1.04
N GLY A 230 -6.79 -3.13 1.63
CA GLY A 230 -7.70 -2.22 0.94
C GLY A 230 -7.08 -1.26 -0.08
N SER A 231 -5.74 -1.17 -0.14
CA SER A 231 -5.01 -0.16 -0.93
C SER A 231 -5.64 1.23 -0.70
N ASP A 232 -5.82 2.02 -1.75
CA ASP A 232 -6.50 3.32 -1.77
C ASP A 232 -7.82 3.25 -2.54
N VAL A 233 -8.47 2.07 -2.53
CA VAL A 233 -9.77 1.90 -3.18
C VAL A 233 -10.83 2.71 -2.43
N GLU A 234 -11.49 3.62 -3.14
CA GLU A 234 -12.60 4.43 -2.63
C GLU A 234 -13.93 3.67 -2.65
N GLU A 235 -14.97 4.24 -2.06
CA GLU A 235 -16.31 3.64 -1.98
C GLU A 235 -16.90 3.34 -3.37
N GLY A 236 -16.60 4.18 -4.36
CA GLY A 236 -17.18 4.11 -5.69
C GLY A 236 -18.52 4.84 -5.79
N THR A 237 -18.86 5.31 -6.98
CA THR A 237 -20.06 6.11 -7.23
C THR A 237 -21.28 5.28 -7.62
N ASN A 238 -21.09 3.97 -7.80
CA ASN A 238 -22.11 3.00 -8.22
C ASN A 238 -21.67 1.56 -7.89
N ASN A 239 -22.55 0.59 -8.11
CA ASN A 239 -22.30 -0.84 -7.87
C ASN A 239 -21.33 -1.51 -8.87
N GLU A 240 -20.59 -0.72 -9.64
CA GLU A 240 -19.60 -1.21 -10.61
C GLU A 240 -18.18 -0.72 -10.30
N THR A 241 -18.01 0.22 -9.36
CA THR A 241 -16.72 0.85 -9.06
C THR A 241 -16.43 0.84 -7.57
N GLY A 242 -15.14 0.92 -7.20
CA GLY A 242 -14.72 0.99 -5.80
C GLY A 242 -15.21 -0.18 -4.94
N TRP A 243 -15.34 0.04 -3.63
CA TRP A 243 -15.88 -0.96 -2.70
C TRP A 243 -17.31 -1.37 -3.03
N SER A 244 -18.14 -0.44 -3.52
CA SER A 244 -19.51 -0.72 -3.96
C SER A 244 -19.53 -1.76 -5.07
N GLY A 245 -18.62 -1.66 -6.04
CA GLY A 245 -18.41 -2.67 -7.08
C GLY A 245 -17.90 -4.00 -6.54
N ILE A 246 -16.90 -3.96 -5.65
CA ILE A 246 -16.33 -5.17 -5.03
C ILE A 246 -17.42 -5.99 -4.32
N VAL A 247 -18.21 -5.36 -3.45
CA VAL A 247 -19.20 -6.09 -2.63
C VAL A 247 -20.45 -6.50 -3.41
N SER A 248 -20.70 -5.86 -4.55
CA SER A 248 -21.81 -6.17 -5.46
C SER A 248 -21.46 -7.23 -6.51
N ASN A 249 -20.17 -7.56 -6.67
CA ASN A 249 -19.74 -8.57 -7.63
C ASN A 249 -20.22 -9.96 -7.16
N ILE A 250 -21.05 -10.62 -7.95
CA ILE A 250 -21.62 -11.94 -7.62
C ILE A 250 -20.55 -13.04 -7.48
N ASN A 251 -19.41 -12.86 -8.13
CA ASN A 251 -18.27 -13.79 -8.08
C ASN A 251 -17.28 -13.45 -6.97
N GLU A 252 -17.54 -12.41 -6.17
CA GLU A 252 -16.69 -12.01 -5.06
C GLU A 252 -16.57 -13.13 -4.02
N PRO A 253 -15.34 -13.49 -3.60
CA PRO A 253 -15.16 -14.49 -2.56
C PRO A 253 -15.56 -13.94 -1.20
N SER A 254 -16.35 -14.66 -0.39
CA SER A 254 -16.75 -14.26 0.97
C SER A 254 -15.71 -13.39 1.74
N LEU A 255 -15.94 -12.07 1.78
CA LEU A 255 -15.09 -11.01 2.36
C LEU A 255 -15.19 -10.85 3.90
N TRP A 256 -14.93 -11.88 4.70
CA TRP A 256 -14.70 -11.68 6.14
C TRP A 256 -13.22 -11.51 6.45
N ALA A 257 -12.86 -10.86 7.56
CA ALA A 257 -11.46 -10.54 7.83
C ALA A 257 -11.05 -10.80 9.29
N HIS A 258 -9.87 -11.38 9.48
CA HIS A 258 -9.14 -11.31 10.75
C HIS A 258 -8.39 -9.98 10.87
N LEU A 259 -7.92 -9.46 9.74
CA LEU A 259 -7.17 -8.22 9.62
C LEU A 259 -7.55 -7.49 8.34
N VAL A 260 -7.71 -6.17 8.46
CA VAL A 260 -7.93 -5.26 7.34
C VAL A 260 -6.83 -4.19 7.36
N LYS A 261 -6.01 -4.09 6.29
CA LYS A 261 -5.33 -2.82 6.01
C LYS A 261 -6.39 -1.88 5.48
N VAL A 262 -6.72 -0.87 6.27
CA VAL A 262 -7.86 0.02 6.04
C VAL A 262 -7.65 0.79 4.74
N PRO A 263 -8.63 0.82 3.83
CA PRO A 263 -8.53 1.55 2.57
C PRO A 263 -8.16 3.03 2.75
N HIS A 264 -7.36 3.56 1.82
CA HIS A 264 -7.12 4.99 1.59
C HIS A 264 -6.83 5.78 2.88
N HIS A 265 -5.91 5.25 3.68
CA HIS A 265 -5.45 5.86 4.93
C HIS A 265 -6.55 6.07 5.98
N GLY A 266 -7.68 5.35 5.86
CA GLY A 266 -8.83 5.47 6.73
C GLY A 266 -9.79 6.60 6.39
N SER A 267 -9.71 7.18 5.19
CA SER A 267 -10.61 8.24 4.76
C SER A 267 -12.08 7.80 4.78
N GLU A 268 -12.96 8.79 4.93
CA GLU A 268 -14.41 8.60 4.84
C GLU A 268 -14.86 8.18 3.44
N ASN A 269 -14.26 8.72 2.37
CA ASN A 269 -14.61 8.37 0.99
C ASN A 269 -14.18 6.95 0.57
N ALA A 270 -13.49 6.22 1.43
CA ALA A 270 -13.14 4.81 1.24
C ALA A 270 -13.86 3.89 2.23
N HIS A 271 -14.77 4.44 3.03
CA HIS A 271 -15.65 3.65 3.88
C HIS A 271 -16.82 3.13 3.05
N ASN A 272 -17.20 1.88 3.25
CA ASN A 272 -18.41 1.31 2.68
C ASN A 272 -19.05 0.37 3.71
N ASP A 273 -20.30 0.64 4.09
CA ASP A 273 -20.98 -0.07 5.17
C ASP A 273 -21.15 -1.56 4.87
N LEU A 274 -21.44 -1.91 3.61
CA LEU A 274 -21.60 -3.30 3.20
C LEU A 274 -20.27 -4.05 3.26
N ALA A 275 -19.17 -3.43 2.82
CA ALA A 275 -17.83 -4.01 2.94
C ALA A 275 -17.46 -4.26 4.40
N TRP A 276 -17.64 -3.27 5.28
CA TRP A 276 -17.34 -3.42 6.70
C TRP A 276 -18.25 -4.44 7.40
N LYS A 277 -19.52 -4.52 7.00
CA LYS A 277 -20.43 -5.58 7.47
C LYS A 277 -19.92 -6.96 7.07
N LYS A 278 -19.44 -7.15 5.83
CA LYS A 278 -18.83 -8.41 5.39
C LYS A 278 -17.56 -8.71 6.19
N PHE A 279 -16.65 -7.72 6.35
CA PHE A 279 -15.41 -7.89 7.12
C PHE A 279 -15.68 -8.39 8.53
N CYS A 280 -16.73 -7.85 9.17
CA CYS A 280 -17.11 -8.18 10.55
C CYS A 280 -17.95 -9.46 10.70
N SER A 281 -18.31 -10.15 9.61
CA SER A 281 -19.30 -11.24 9.65
C SER A 281 -18.87 -12.46 10.48
N LYS A 282 -17.58 -12.61 10.78
CA LYS A 282 -17.04 -13.64 11.70
C LYS A 282 -16.44 -13.06 12.99
N GLY A 283 -16.66 -11.77 13.26
CA GLY A 283 -16.04 -11.03 14.35
C GLY A 283 -15.32 -9.78 13.85
N LYS A 284 -15.08 -8.83 14.77
CA LYS A 284 -14.43 -7.56 14.40
C LYS A 284 -12.95 -7.78 14.06
N PRO A 285 -12.44 -7.31 12.90
CA PRO A 285 -11.05 -7.48 12.51
C PRO A 285 -10.10 -6.60 13.33
N ILE A 286 -8.80 -6.87 13.24
CA ILE A 286 -7.76 -5.85 13.49
C ILE A 286 -7.73 -4.90 12.30
N ALA A 287 -7.88 -3.61 12.54
CA ALA A 287 -7.75 -2.59 11.50
C ALA A 287 -6.39 -1.91 11.60
N LEU A 288 -5.62 -1.93 10.52
CA LEU A 288 -4.32 -1.28 10.44
C LEU A 288 -4.36 -0.12 9.45
N ILE A 289 -3.88 1.04 9.88
CA ILE A 289 -3.95 2.29 9.12
C ILE A 289 -2.54 2.84 8.90
N SER A 290 -2.21 3.15 7.65
CA SER A 290 -1.08 4.00 7.30
C SER A 290 -1.58 5.44 7.15
N PRO A 291 -1.17 6.40 7.99
CA PRO A 291 -1.61 7.78 7.84
C PRO A 291 -1.08 8.43 6.55
N PHE A 292 -1.81 9.43 6.08
CA PHE A 292 -1.42 10.30 4.97
C PHE A 292 -1.40 11.75 5.41
N LEU A 293 -0.20 12.32 5.39
CA LEU A 293 0.10 13.68 5.80
C LEU A 293 0.87 14.39 4.69
N LYS A 294 0.14 15.08 3.82
CA LYS A 294 0.71 15.81 2.67
C LYS A 294 -0.06 17.11 2.44
N GLY A 295 0.66 18.23 2.49
CA GLY A 295 0.06 19.56 2.35
C GLY A 295 -0.96 19.81 3.47
N SER A 296 -2.18 20.17 3.09
CA SER A 296 -3.31 20.39 4.00
C SER A 296 -4.06 19.10 4.36
N VAL A 297 -3.82 17.99 3.64
CA VAL A 297 -4.54 16.73 3.83
C VAL A 297 -3.90 15.94 4.97
N VAL A 298 -4.74 15.55 5.92
CA VAL A 298 -4.39 14.78 7.11
C VAL A 298 -5.41 13.66 7.26
N LEU A 299 -4.98 12.43 7.05
CA LEU A 299 -5.78 11.23 7.20
C LEU A 299 -5.05 10.21 8.09
N PRO A 300 -5.78 9.44 8.91
CA PRO A 300 -7.21 9.57 9.18
C PRO A 300 -7.53 10.80 10.06
N LYS A 301 -8.75 11.34 9.95
CA LYS A 301 -9.28 12.32 10.89
C LYS A 301 -9.69 11.64 12.20
N VAL A 302 -10.02 12.43 13.22
CA VAL A 302 -10.49 11.90 14.52
C VAL A 302 -11.78 11.09 14.36
N ASN A 303 -12.75 11.59 13.60
CA ASN A 303 -14.01 10.89 13.36
C ASN A 303 -13.80 9.60 12.55
N ASP A 304 -12.84 9.59 11.62
CA ASP A 304 -12.46 8.39 10.88
C ASP A 304 -11.95 7.28 11.82
N LEU A 305 -11.07 7.65 12.76
CA LEU A 305 -10.57 6.72 13.77
C LEU A 305 -11.67 6.18 14.68
N GLN A 306 -12.61 7.02 15.10
CA GLN A 306 -13.75 6.61 15.92
C GLN A 306 -14.65 5.61 15.17
N ARG A 307 -14.99 5.92 13.90
CA ARG A 307 -15.78 5.04 13.03
C ARG A 307 -15.09 3.68 12.85
N ILE A 308 -13.80 3.67 12.51
CA ILE A 308 -13.04 2.43 12.32
C ILE A 308 -12.91 1.65 13.63
N LYS A 309 -12.68 2.32 14.76
CA LYS A 309 -12.60 1.68 16.09
C LYS A 309 -13.90 1.00 16.48
N ALA A 310 -15.06 1.59 16.16
CA ALA A 310 -16.36 0.96 16.42
C ALA A 310 -16.53 -0.38 15.68
N LEU A 311 -15.88 -0.53 14.52
CA LEU A 311 -15.97 -1.69 13.64
C LEU A 311 -14.78 -2.66 13.77
N SER A 312 -13.86 -2.41 14.71
CA SER A 312 -12.61 -3.17 14.84
C SER A 312 -12.44 -3.74 16.24
N HIS A 313 -11.79 -4.89 16.36
CA HIS A 313 -11.33 -5.41 17.64
C HIS A 313 -10.18 -4.55 18.20
N LYS A 314 -9.31 -4.07 17.30
CA LYS A 314 -8.16 -3.24 17.64
C LYS A 314 -7.79 -2.37 16.44
N VAL A 315 -7.36 -1.13 16.68
CA VAL A 315 -6.88 -0.23 15.63
C VAL A 315 -5.40 0.07 15.83
N GLY A 316 -4.60 -0.18 14.80
CA GLY A 316 -3.17 0.14 14.75
C GLY A 316 -2.90 1.25 13.74
N ILE A 317 -2.03 2.19 14.08
CA ILE A 317 -1.66 3.31 13.21
C ILE A 317 -0.14 3.35 13.08
N THR A 318 0.41 3.38 11.86
CA THR A 318 1.87 3.29 11.64
C THR A 318 2.61 4.61 11.87
N GLY A 319 1.95 5.77 11.86
CA GLY A 319 2.60 7.07 11.98
C GLY A 319 1.86 8.04 12.91
N TYR A 320 2.52 9.17 13.21
CA TYR A 320 1.88 10.28 13.91
C TYR A 320 0.97 11.07 12.96
N ILE A 321 -0.14 11.57 13.50
CA ILE A 321 -1.08 12.47 12.82
C ILE A 321 -0.98 13.89 13.43
N ASN A 322 0.06 14.17 14.23
CA ASN A 322 0.17 15.40 15.00
C ASN A 322 0.80 16.53 14.20
N LEU A 323 0.01 17.57 13.92
CA LEU A 323 0.47 18.85 13.41
C LEU A 323 0.81 19.80 14.55
N LYS A 324 1.99 20.42 14.51
CA LYS A 324 2.40 21.42 15.51
C LYS A 324 2.15 22.84 15.01
N THR A 325 1.63 23.68 15.90
CA THR A 325 1.32 25.09 15.62
C THR A 325 2.34 26.08 16.21
N ARG A 326 3.23 25.62 17.10
CA ARG A 326 4.23 26.49 17.75
C ARG A 326 5.44 26.76 16.85
N LEU A 327 5.31 27.72 15.94
CA LEU A 327 6.39 28.16 15.03
C LEU A 327 7.65 28.65 15.76
N LYS A 328 7.46 29.34 16.92
CA LYS A 328 8.55 29.89 17.75
C LYS A 328 9.54 28.83 18.28
N LYS A 329 9.20 27.55 18.21
CA LYS A 329 10.11 26.45 18.56
C LYS A 329 11.17 26.19 17.47
N TYR A 330 10.90 26.56 16.22
CA TYR A 330 11.71 26.19 15.06
C TYR A 330 12.31 27.40 14.33
N TYR A 331 11.72 28.57 14.52
CA TYR A 331 12.13 29.80 13.84
C TYR A 331 12.34 30.93 14.83
N THR A 332 13.22 31.87 14.47
CA THR A 332 13.48 33.09 15.25
C THR A 332 12.23 33.98 15.32
N ARG A 333 12.20 34.90 16.29
CA ARG A 333 11.05 35.79 16.47
C ARG A 333 10.76 36.65 15.24
N GLU A 334 11.79 37.14 14.54
CA GLU A 334 11.62 37.94 13.32
C GLU A 334 11.00 37.12 12.18
N VAL A 335 11.50 35.90 11.96
CA VAL A 335 10.96 34.99 10.93
C VAL A 335 9.50 34.65 11.24
N VAL A 336 9.16 34.36 12.49
CA VAL A 336 7.77 34.10 12.89
C VAL A 336 6.87 35.33 12.67
N ARG A 337 7.35 36.55 12.96
CA ARG A 337 6.59 37.79 12.69
C ARG A 337 6.32 37.97 11.20
N SER A 338 7.33 37.78 10.36
CA SER A 338 7.20 37.88 8.89
C SER A 338 6.26 36.82 8.30
N ILE A 339 6.34 35.57 8.79
CA ILE A 339 5.40 34.51 8.39
C ILE A 339 3.97 34.90 8.77
N ASN A 340 3.74 35.35 10.01
CA ASN A 340 2.40 35.69 10.48
C ASN A 340 1.81 36.92 9.78
N SER A 341 2.64 37.85 9.28
CA SER A 341 2.15 39.00 8.51
C SER A 341 1.77 38.66 7.07
N THR A 342 2.22 37.52 6.54
CA THR A 342 2.12 37.18 5.12
C THR A 342 1.29 35.92 4.86
N VAL A 343 1.24 34.99 5.82
CA VAL A 343 0.63 33.67 5.67
C VAL A 343 -0.53 33.52 6.66
N ARG A 344 -1.74 33.20 6.16
CA ARG A 344 -2.94 32.99 7.00
C ARG A 344 -2.75 31.88 8.04
N THR A 345 -2.16 30.74 7.64
CA THR A 345 -1.93 29.60 8.53
C THR A 345 -0.69 28.83 8.11
N MET A 346 0.20 28.53 9.06
CA MET A 346 1.34 27.63 8.86
C MET A 346 1.34 26.55 9.95
N LYS A 347 1.51 25.30 9.54
CA LYS A 347 1.64 24.15 10.45
C LYS A 347 2.95 23.43 10.17
N ILE A 348 3.60 22.96 11.24
CA ILE A 348 4.86 22.22 11.15
C ILE A 348 4.56 20.73 11.22
N ILE A 349 5.04 20.03 10.21
CA ILE A 349 5.03 18.56 10.14
C ILE A 349 6.38 18.06 10.65
N GLU A 350 6.41 17.51 11.86
CA GLU A 350 7.56 16.72 12.31
C GLU A 350 7.45 15.32 11.72
N LYS A 351 8.22 15.03 10.67
CA LYS A 351 8.31 13.67 10.14
C LYS A 351 9.07 12.79 11.15
N PRO A 352 8.61 11.56 11.39
CA PRO A 352 9.32 10.67 12.28
C PRO A 352 10.68 10.31 11.69
N LYS A 353 11.69 10.18 12.55
CA LYS A 353 13.07 9.82 12.14
C LYS A 353 13.18 8.37 11.62
N LYS A 354 12.20 7.52 11.91
CA LYS A 354 12.12 6.11 11.52
C LYS A 354 10.72 5.79 10.99
N PRO A 355 10.55 4.75 10.16
CA PRO A 355 9.24 4.25 9.81
C PRO A 355 8.60 3.63 11.06
N GLY A 356 7.30 3.81 11.25
CA GLY A 356 6.60 3.00 12.24
C GLY A 356 6.33 1.62 11.67
N LEU A 357 6.31 0.63 12.54
CA LEU A 357 6.12 -0.77 12.21
C LEU A 357 5.00 -1.34 13.08
N ILE A 358 4.02 -1.96 12.45
CA ILE A 358 3.07 -2.86 13.11
C ILE A 358 3.26 -4.24 12.49
N ARG A 359 3.49 -5.24 13.33
CA ARG A 359 3.61 -6.63 12.91
C ARG A 359 2.56 -7.48 13.60
N VAL A 360 1.84 -8.25 12.81
CA VAL A 360 0.86 -9.22 13.30
C VAL A 360 1.19 -10.57 12.71
N ARG A 361 1.16 -11.60 13.56
CA ARG A 361 1.39 -12.98 13.16
C ARG A 361 0.20 -13.87 13.49
N TYR A 362 -0.07 -14.81 12.60
CA TYR A 362 -1.16 -15.75 12.71
C TYR A 362 -0.72 -17.16 12.33
N LYS A 363 -1.24 -18.16 13.02
CA LYS A 363 -1.26 -19.54 12.53
C LYS A 363 -2.32 -19.70 11.45
N LEU A 364 -2.22 -20.79 10.68
CA LEU A 364 -3.18 -21.15 9.62
C LEU A 364 -4.61 -21.37 10.12
N ASP A 365 -4.80 -21.66 11.41
CA ASP A 365 -6.12 -21.81 12.04
C ASP A 365 -6.79 -20.47 12.40
N GLY A 366 -6.13 -19.34 12.16
CA GLY A 366 -6.61 -17.99 12.50
C GLY A 366 -6.16 -17.51 13.89
N THR A 367 -5.49 -18.35 14.68
CA THR A 367 -4.97 -17.97 16.00
C THR A 367 -3.85 -16.94 15.85
N ARG A 368 -4.07 -15.76 16.43
CA ARG A 368 -3.05 -14.70 16.50
C ARG A 368 -1.96 -15.09 17.50
N THR A 369 -0.72 -15.13 17.04
CA THR A 369 0.47 -15.45 17.84
C THR A 369 1.25 -14.22 18.28
N GLU A 370 1.18 -13.13 17.51
CA GLU A 370 1.89 -11.89 17.82
C GLU A 370 1.08 -10.65 17.41
N CYS A 371 1.25 -9.56 18.16
CA CYS A 371 0.69 -8.25 17.86
C CYS A 371 1.68 -7.17 18.33
N LEU A 372 2.73 -6.96 17.54
CA LEU A 372 3.86 -6.10 17.86
C LEU A 372 3.69 -4.70 17.23
N VAL A 373 4.18 -3.69 17.95
CA VAL A 373 4.18 -2.29 17.48
C VAL A 373 5.49 -1.60 17.85
N LYS A 374 6.05 -0.82 16.91
CA LYS A 374 7.22 0.03 17.14
C LYS A 374 6.98 1.46 16.69
N SER A 375 7.28 2.37 17.61
CA SER A 375 7.22 3.82 17.41
C SER A 375 7.90 4.23 16.09
N PRO A 376 7.32 5.17 15.32
CA PRO A 376 6.15 6.01 15.62
C PRO A 376 4.79 5.32 15.59
N ALA A 377 4.72 4.02 15.25
CA ALA A 377 3.46 3.30 15.26
C ALA A 377 2.92 3.13 16.69
N LYS A 378 1.59 3.02 16.81
CA LYS A 378 0.89 2.77 18.08
C LYS A 378 -0.46 2.07 17.86
N TRP A 379 -0.96 1.46 18.93
CA TRP A 379 -2.37 1.06 19.03
C TRP A 379 -3.21 2.27 19.48
N TYR A 380 -4.45 2.38 18.98
CA TYR A 380 -5.38 3.49 19.23
C TYR A 380 -6.64 3.03 19.98
#